data_AF-A0A3B8VBP8-F1
#
_entry.id   AF-A0A3B8VBP8-F1
#
_cell.length_a   1.000
_cell.length_b   1.000
_cell.length_c   1.000
_cell.angle_alpha   90.00
_cell.angle_beta   90.00
_cell.angle_gamma   90.00
#
_symmetry.space_group_name_H-M   'P 1'
#
loop_
_entity.id
_entity.type
_entity.pdbx_description
1 polymer ?
#
loop_
_entity_poly.entity_id
_entity_poly.type
_entity_poly.pdbx_seq_one_letter_code
_entity_poly.pdbx_strand_id
1 'polypeptide(L)' 'MLQWLYNEFGFAGSVLIALFLFLCFIFWIAGVAGISGLPDKNATKNTKIILAVLIPIFPIIWLVYDIRRQHKIIKGHNR' A
#
# COMPACT_ATOMS: atom_id res chain seq x y z
N MET A 1 -13.61 -20.70 8.95
CA MET A 1 -12.44 -19.83 8.64
C MET A 1 -12.04 -18.99 9.85
N LEU A 2 -12.93 -18.14 10.41
CA LEU A 2 -12.63 -17.42 11.66
C LEU A 2 -12.37 -18.36 12.85
N GLN A 3 -13.14 -19.45 12.94
CA GLN A 3 -12.95 -20.47 13.98
C GLN A 3 -11.59 -21.19 13.87
N TRP A 4 -11.07 -21.35 12.65
CA TRP A 4 -9.73 -21.90 12.44
C TRP A 4 -8.66 -20.91 12.90
N LEU A 5 -8.81 -19.63 12.53
CA LEU A 5 -7.93 -18.55 12.99
C LEU A 5 -7.91 -18.44 14.52
N TYR A 6 -9.08 -18.55 15.15
CA TYR A 6 -9.25 -18.49 16.59
C TYR A 6 -8.62 -19.69 17.31
N ASN A 7 -8.79 -20.89 16.76
CA ASN A 7 -8.20 -22.09 17.35
C ASN A 7 -6.67 -22.08 17.23
N GLU A 8 -6.11 -21.52 16.16
CA GLU A 8 -4.67 -21.57 15.91
C GLU A 8 -3.89 -20.42 16.56
N PHE A 9 -4.49 -19.21 16.61
CA PHE A 9 -3.82 -18.01 17.10
C PHE A 9 -4.45 -17.44 18.38
N GLY A 10 -5.52 -18.05 18.89
CA GLY A 10 -6.30 -17.54 20.02
C GLY A 10 -7.05 -16.24 19.67
N PHE A 11 -7.75 -15.69 20.67
CA PHE A 11 -8.52 -14.45 20.51
C PHE A 11 -7.63 -13.28 20.11
N ALA A 12 -6.59 -13.00 20.88
CA ALA A 12 -5.70 -11.85 20.64
C ALA A 12 -4.95 -11.97 19.30
N GLY A 13 -4.46 -13.17 18.96
CA GLY A 13 -3.76 -13.39 17.69
C GLY A 13 -4.69 -13.24 16.49
N SER A 14 -5.92 -13.74 16.58
CA SER A 14 -6.93 -13.55 15.53
C SER A 14 -7.27 -12.08 15.30
N VAL A 15 -7.41 -11.30 16.37
CA VAL A 15 -7.69 -9.85 16.29
C VAL A 15 -6.51 -9.12 15.65
N LEU A 16 -5.28 -9.43 16.08
CA LEU A 16 -4.07 -8.81 15.51
C LEU A 16 -3.89 -9.15 14.03
N ILE A 17 -4.12 -10.39 13.62
CA ILE A 17 -4.02 -10.82 12.21
C ILE A 17 -5.10 -10.13 11.36
N ALA A 18 -6.35 -10.10 11.85
CA ALA A 18 -7.43 -9.41 11.14
C ALA A 18 -7.14 -7.92 10.98
N LEU A 19 -6.64 -7.27 12.05
CA LEU A 19 -6.25 -5.86 12.02
C LEU A 19 -5.07 -5.61 11.06
N PHE A 20 -4.07 -6.48 11.06
CA PHE A 20 -2.94 -6.39 10.15
C PHE A 20 -3.36 -6.54 8.68
N LEU A 21 -4.18 -7.54 8.36
CA LEU A 21 -4.73 -7.74 7.01
C LEU A 21 -5.56 -6.53 6.56
N PHE A 22 -6.34 -5.95 7.48
CA PHE A 22 -7.11 -4.74 7.20
C PHE A 22 -6.21 -3.54 6.90
N LEU A 23 -5.13 -3.34 7.66
CA LEU A 23 -4.15 -2.29 7.40
C LEU A 23 -3.43 -2.51 6.06
N CYS A 24 -3.02 -3.74 5.74
CA CYS A 24 -2.46 -4.08 4.43
C CYS A 24 -3.42 -3.73 3.29
N PHE A 25 -4.72 -4.01 3.47
CA PHE A 25 -5.75 -3.66 2.50
C PHE A 25 -5.91 -2.14 2.32
N ILE A 26 -5.90 -1.38 3.41
CA ILE A 26 -5.94 0.09 3.33
C ILE A 26 -4.72 0.63 2.59
N PHE A 27 -3.51 0.17 2.93
CA PHE A 27 -2.29 0.62 2.26
C PHE A 27 -2.25 0.21 0.79
N TRP A 28 -2.83 -0.93 0.45
CA TRP A 28 -2.99 -1.35 -0.93
C TRP A 28 -3.84 -0.35 -1.71
N ILE A 29 -5.05 -0.04 -1.25
CA ILE A 29 -5.95 0.93 -1.92
C ILE A 29 -5.31 2.32 -1.99
N ALA A 30 -4.69 2.77 -0.90
CA ALA A 30 -4.00 4.05 -0.87
C ALA A 30 -2.85 4.13 -1.88
N GLY A 31 -2.07 3.05 -2.03
CA GLY A 31 -0.98 2.98 -3.00
C GLY A 31 -1.49 2.96 -4.44
N VAL A 32 -2.57 2.23 -4.72
CA VAL A 32 -3.23 2.24 -6.04
C VAL A 32 -3.77 3.64 -6.37
N ALA A 33 -4.41 4.32 -5.42
CA ALA A 33 -4.88 5.69 -5.58
C ALA A 33 -3.71 6.67 -5.87
N GLY A 34 -2.61 6.55 -5.13
CA GLY A 34 -1.41 7.37 -5.34
C GLY A 34 -0.78 7.17 -6.72
N ILE A 35 -0.68 5.92 -7.19
CA ILE A 35 -0.21 5.61 -8.55
C ILE A 35 -1.17 6.16 -9.61
N SER A 36 -2.47 6.09 -9.35
CA SER A 36 -3.51 6.58 -10.27
C SER A 36 -3.49 8.10 -10.41
N GLY A 37 -3.10 8.82 -9.35
CA GLY A 37 -2.91 10.28 -9.35
C GLY A 37 -1.63 10.77 -10.04
N LEU A 38 -0.77 9.87 -10.55
CA LEU A 38 0.43 10.28 -11.29
C LEU A 38 0.05 10.94 -12.64
N PRO A 39 0.80 11.98 -13.07
CA PRO A 39 0.53 12.67 -14.33
C PRO A 39 0.67 11.72 -15.54
N ASP A 40 -0.23 11.87 -16.51
CA ASP A 40 -0.38 10.97 -17.68
C ASP A 40 0.83 10.91 -18.62
N LYS A 41 1.80 11.82 -18.48
CA LYS A 41 3.07 11.76 -19.24
C LYS A 41 3.94 10.53 -18.92
N ASN A 42 3.59 9.76 -17.88
CA ASN A 42 4.29 8.51 -17.58
C ASN A 42 3.76 7.37 -18.46
N ALA A 43 4.48 7.02 -19.53
CA ALA A 43 4.16 5.86 -20.39
C ALA A 43 4.06 4.52 -19.62
N THR A 44 4.62 4.46 -18.41
CA THR A 44 4.58 3.30 -17.50
C THR A 44 3.43 3.34 -16.49
N LYS A 45 2.51 4.32 -16.56
CA LYS A 45 1.41 4.49 -15.61
C LYS A 45 0.48 3.27 -15.62
N ASN A 46 -0.01 2.86 -16.79
CA ASN A 46 -0.92 1.71 -16.90
C ASN A 46 -0.27 0.41 -16.44
N THR A 47 1.00 0.18 -16.77
CA THR A 47 1.71 -1.04 -16.33
C THR A 47 1.91 -1.05 -14.82
N LYS A 48 2.20 0.10 -14.19
CA LYS A 48 2.31 0.23 -12.74
C LYS A 48 0.97 0.03 -12.02
N ILE A 49 -0.14 0.50 -12.59
CA ILE A 49 -1.48 0.27 -12.04
C ILE A 49 -1.82 -1.23 -12.10
N ILE A 50 -1.58 -1.89 -13.24
CA ILE A 50 -1.80 -3.33 -13.39
C ILE A 50 -0.96 -4.12 -12.38
N LEU A 51 0.32 -3.77 -12.24
CA LEU A 51 1.21 -4.42 -11.27
C LEU A 51 0.75 -4.19 -9.82
N ALA A 52 0.23 -2.99 -9.53
CA ALA A 52 -0.27 -2.64 -8.21
C ALA A 52 -1.55 -3.39 -7.84
N VAL A 53 -2.41 -3.72 -8.81
CA VAL A 53 -3.60 -4.54 -8.59
C VAL A 53 -3.24 -6.03 -8.47
N LEU A 54 -2.28 -6.51 -9.27
CA LEU A 54 -1.86 -7.92 -9.24
C LEU A 54 -1.06 -8.31 -7.99
N ILE A 55 -0.25 -7.38 -7.46
CA ILE A 55 0.67 -7.66 -6.35
C ILE A 55 0.46 -6.60 -5.25
N PRO A 56 -0.28 -6.89 -4.17
CA PRO A 56 -0.60 -5.92 -3.11
C PRO A 56 0.63 -5.42 -2.33
N ILE A 57 1.75 -6.15 -2.38
CA ILE A 57 3.02 -5.73 -1.77
C ILE A 57 3.66 -4.55 -2.54
N PHE A 58 3.50 -4.52 -3.86
CA PHE A 58 4.07 -3.46 -4.72
C PHE A 58 3.58 -2.04 -4.37
N PRO A 59 2.26 -1.77 -4.22
CA PRO A 59 1.76 -0.45 -3.87
C PRO A 59 2.20 0.01 -2.47
N ILE A 60 2.41 -0.91 -1.52
CA ILE A 60 2.95 -0.57 -0.19
C ILE A 60 4.38 -0.02 -0.32
N ILE A 61 5.25 -0.73 -1.07
CA ILE A 61 6.64 -0.29 -1.33
C ILE A 61 6.65 1.04 -2.10
N TRP A 62 5.76 1.17 -3.09
CA TRP A 62 5.63 2.37 -3.89
C TRP A 62 5.20 3.58 -3.03
N LEU A 63 4.24 3.40 -2.13
CA LEU A 63 3.74 4.44 -1.23
C LEU A 63 4.87 4.94 -0.30
N VAL A 64 5.69 4.05 0.25
CA VAL A 64 6.87 4.43 1.04
C VAL A 64 7.89 5.22 0.21
N TYR A 65 8.14 4.78 -1.03
CA TYR A 65 9.03 5.50 -1.94
C TYR A 65 8.48 6.89 -2.28
N ASP A 66 7.18 6.99 -2.53
CA ASP A 66 6.52 8.25 -2.88
C ASP A 66 6.55 9.24 -1.71
N ILE A 67 6.29 8.80 -0.48
CA ILE A 67 6.46 9.64 0.72
C ILE A 67 7.90 10.17 0.82
N ARG A 68 8.92 9.33 0.60
CA ARG A 68 10.33 9.78 0.63
C ARG A 68 10.64 10.77 -0.49
N ARG A 69 10.07 10.57 -1.69
CA ARG A 69 10.23 11.48 -2.82
C ARG A 69 9.57 12.82 -2.55
N GLN A 70 8.32 12.83 -2.06
CA GLN A 70 7.60 14.04 -1.67
C GLN A 70 8.34 14.80 -0.57
N HIS A 71 8.86 14.10 0.46
CA HIS A 71 9.64 14.73 1.52
C HIS A 71 10.90 15.44 1.00
N LYS A 72 11.59 14.86 -0.01
CA LYS A 72 12.74 15.51 -0.67
C LYS A 72 12.33 16.75 -1.48
N ILE A 73 11.20 16.69 -2.20
CA ILE A 73 10.69 17.82 -2.99
C ILE A 73 10.34 18.99 -2.06
N ILE A 74 9.63 18.73 -0.96
CA ILE A 74 9.24 19.75 0.02
C ILE A 74 10.47 20.40 0.66
N LYS A 75 11.51 19.63 1.01
CA LYS A 75 12.77 20.19 1.53
C LYS A 75 13.59 20.96 0.49
N GLY A 76 13.54 20.54 -0.78
CA GLY A 76 14.27 21.20 -1.87
C GLY A 76 13.62 22.51 -2.34
N HIS A 77 12.31 22.65 -2.17
CA HIS A 77 11.55 23.86 -2.53
C HIS A 77 11.72 25.03 -1.54
N ASN A 78 12.26 24.77 -0.34
CA ASN A 78 12.52 25.78 0.70
C ASN A 78 13.96 26.33 0.68
N ARG A 79 14.67 26.22 -0.45
CA ARG A 79 15.99 26.84 -0.68
C ARG A 79 15.94 27.77 -1.88
#